data_AF-A0A2G9ZDL8-F1
#
_entry.id   AF-A0A2G9ZDL8-F1
#
_cell.length_a   1.000
_cell.length_b   1.000
_cell.length_c   1.000
_cell.angle_alpha   90.00
_cell.angle_beta   90.00
_cell.angle_gamma   90.00
#
_symmetry.space_group_name_H-M   'P 1'
#
loop_
_entity.id
_entity.type
_entity.pdbx_description
1 polymer ?
#
loop_
_entity_poly.entity_id
_entity_poly.type
_entity_poly.pdbx_seq_one_letter_code
_entity_poly.pdbx_strand_id
1 'polypeptide(L)'
;MKTFHDLYPSIISLENLFESWQEFKYRKRKKPDVKLFERYLEDNLFSLHKELKNKTYRHDDYTSFYITDPKLRHIHKAVVRDRVVHNAVYRILYPIFDASFIYDSYSCRIGKGTHIAVRRLENFARKVGRNYTGPCFVLKCDVRKYFDSVDHKVLKEIINRRVKDENVLWLINGIIDSFKVKGKTNSFCHSESPIRPRTGFDSESILAGSQIKSGMTKKQEEKGMPIGNLTSQLFANIYLNELDQFVKHDLQIKYYLRYCDDFVILSDNIGYLKSICAEIDYFLKENLKLSLHPQKVTIRKFREGIDFLGYVVLPA
;
A
#
# COMPACT_ATOMS: atom_id res chain seq x y z
N MET A 1 7.71 22.53 -6.98
CA MET A 1 7.00 21.72 -5.98
C MET A 1 7.30 22.26 -4.59
N LYS A 2 6.30 22.44 -3.71
CA LYS A 2 6.52 22.94 -2.34
C LYS A 2 7.15 21.85 -1.46
N THR A 3 8.25 22.18 -0.78
CA THR A 3 8.92 21.31 0.20
C THR A 3 8.53 21.69 1.63
N PHE A 4 8.63 20.73 2.54
CA PHE A 4 8.26 20.89 3.95
C PHE A 4 9.43 20.51 4.86
N HIS A 5 9.67 21.33 5.87
CA HIS A 5 10.76 21.23 6.84
C HIS A 5 10.17 21.32 8.25
N ASP A 6 10.94 20.92 9.26
CA ASP A 6 10.61 21.07 10.69
C ASP A 6 9.21 20.55 11.08
N LEU A 7 8.87 19.37 10.55
CA LEU A 7 7.60 18.70 10.82
C LEU A 7 7.70 17.77 12.03
N TYR A 8 8.91 17.33 12.37
CA TYR A 8 9.13 16.33 13.41
C TYR A 8 8.60 16.74 14.79
N PRO A 9 8.81 18.00 15.28
CA PRO A 9 8.27 18.42 16.56
C PRO A 9 6.74 18.29 16.63
N SER A 10 6.03 18.59 15.54
CA SER A 10 4.58 18.43 15.45
C SER A 10 4.15 16.95 15.43
N ILE A 11 4.94 16.06 14.83
CA ILE A 11 4.64 14.62 14.84
C ILE A 11 4.74 14.07 16.27
N ILE A 12 5.81 14.40 16.98
CA ILE A 12 6.10 13.78 18.28
C ILE A 12 5.50 14.53 19.47
N SER A 13 4.82 15.65 19.26
CA SER A 13 4.24 16.43 20.36
C SER A 13 3.27 15.57 21.18
N LEU A 14 3.21 15.82 22.48
CA LEU A 14 2.34 15.05 23.37
C LEU A 14 0.88 15.22 22.94
N GLU A 15 0.49 16.44 22.59
CA GLU A 15 -0.84 16.77 22.08
C GLU A 15 -1.17 15.87 20.87
N ASN A 16 -0.30 15.81 19.87
CA ASN A 16 -0.52 15.00 18.68
C ASN A 16 -0.56 13.51 19.01
N LEU A 17 0.25 13.01 19.95
CA LEU A 17 0.22 11.60 20.40
C LEU A 17 -1.10 11.25 21.11
N PHE A 18 -1.62 12.14 21.96
CA PHE A 18 -2.92 11.96 22.61
C PHE A 18 -4.07 11.98 21.59
N GLU A 19 -4.05 12.92 20.65
CA GLU A 19 -5.06 12.98 19.58
C GLU A 19 -5.00 11.74 18.66
N SER A 20 -3.78 11.31 18.30
CA SER A 20 -3.52 10.09 17.53
C SER A 20 -4.07 8.85 18.21
N TRP A 21 -3.97 8.78 19.54
CA TRP A 21 -4.59 7.73 20.34
C TRP A 21 -6.12 7.77 20.23
N GLN A 22 -6.75 8.93 20.36
CA GLN A 22 -8.22 9.05 20.27
C GLN A 22 -8.74 8.59 18.90
N GLU A 23 -8.07 9.00 17.82
CA GLU A 23 -8.40 8.59 16.46
C GLU A 23 -8.18 7.08 16.25
N PHE A 24 -7.03 6.57 16.69
CA PHE A 24 -6.72 5.15 16.59
C PHE A 24 -7.77 4.28 17.30
N LYS A 25 -8.15 4.68 18.52
CA LYS A 25 -9.07 3.96 19.42
C LYS A 25 -10.51 3.94 18.91
N TYR A 26 -10.90 4.89 18.07
CA TYR A 26 -12.26 4.98 17.55
C TYR A 26 -12.70 3.63 16.94
N ARG A 27 -13.86 3.12 17.41
CA ARG A 27 -14.44 1.79 17.07
C ARG A 27 -13.60 0.56 17.46
N LYS A 28 -12.50 0.70 18.18
CA LYS A 28 -11.60 -0.42 18.59
C LYS A 28 -11.48 -0.64 20.10
N ARG A 29 -12.22 0.12 20.92
CA ARG A 29 -12.22 0.09 22.40
C ARG A 29 -12.44 -1.30 23.03
N LYS A 30 -13.14 -2.21 22.34
CA LYS A 30 -13.42 -3.55 22.87
C LYS A 30 -12.24 -4.53 22.74
N LYS A 31 -11.21 -4.20 21.96
CA LYS A 31 -10.09 -5.11 21.70
C LYS A 31 -9.16 -5.23 22.93
N PRO A 32 -8.73 -6.44 23.33
CA PRO A 32 -7.93 -6.63 24.56
C PRO A 32 -6.61 -5.85 24.58
N ASP A 33 -5.89 -5.83 23.45
CA ASP A 33 -4.64 -5.07 23.28
C ASP A 33 -4.86 -3.57 23.48
N VAL A 34 -5.96 -3.04 22.94
CA VAL A 34 -6.34 -1.62 23.11
C VAL A 34 -6.68 -1.31 24.56
N LYS A 35 -7.45 -2.17 25.24
CA LYS A 35 -7.79 -1.98 26.66
C LYS A 35 -6.56 -2.01 27.57
N LEU A 36 -5.62 -2.92 27.30
CA LEU A 36 -4.38 -3.02 28.07
C LEU A 36 -3.54 -1.74 27.92
N PHE A 37 -3.41 -1.24 26.70
CA PHE A 37 -2.71 0.02 26.44
C PHE A 37 -3.41 1.21 27.10
N GLU A 38 -4.75 1.25 27.03
CA GLU A 38 -5.58 2.31 27.63
C GLU A 38 -5.47 2.36 29.16
N ARG A 39 -5.31 1.20 29.81
CA ARG A 39 -5.15 1.11 31.28
C ARG A 39 -3.93 1.88 31.79
N TYR A 40 -2.86 1.95 31.00
CA TYR A 40 -1.60 2.63 31.31
C TYR A 40 -1.32 3.74 30.29
N LEU A 41 -2.37 4.47 29.88
CA LEU A 41 -2.31 5.35 28.72
C LEU A 41 -1.22 6.42 28.81
N GLU A 42 -1.19 7.16 29.91
CA GLU A 42 -0.25 8.27 30.10
C GLU A 42 1.20 7.76 30.15
N ASP A 43 1.47 6.73 30.95
CA ASP A 43 2.79 6.10 31.03
C ASP A 43 3.27 5.62 29.65
N ASN A 44 2.40 4.95 28.89
CA ASN A 44 2.70 4.47 27.56
C ASN A 44 3.01 5.61 26.58
N LEU A 45 2.22 6.69 26.60
CA LEU A 45 2.40 7.83 25.71
C LEU A 45 3.61 8.70 26.09
N PHE A 46 3.87 8.91 27.38
CA PHE A 46 5.06 9.63 27.84
C PHE A 46 6.34 8.86 27.56
N SER A 47 6.34 7.54 27.76
CA SER A 47 7.47 6.69 27.35
C SER A 47 7.70 6.78 25.84
N LEU A 48 6.62 6.63 25.05
CA LEU A 48 6.71 6.72 23.60
C LEU A 48 7.24 8.09 23.13
N HIS A 49 6.75 9.19 23.72
CA HIS A 49 7.26 10.53 23.44
C HIS A 49 8.76 10.64 23.73
N LYS A 50 9.21 10.17 24.90
CA LYS A 50 10.62 10.20 25.30
C LYS A 50 11.49 9.42 24.31
N GLU A 51 11.04 8.25 23.87
CA GLU A 51 11.78 7.42 22.92
C GLU A 51 11.84 8.05 21.51
N LEU A 52 10.76 8.68 21.06
CA LEU A 52 10.74 9.42 19.80
C LEU A 52 11.65 10.66 19.87
N LYS A 53 11.60 11.40 20.99
CA LYS A 53 12.46 12.57 21.23
C LYS A 53 13.94 12.17 21.25
N ASN A 54 14.27 11.06 21.91
CA ASN A 54 15.65 10.56 22.05
C ASN A 54 16.12 9.70 20.88
N LYS A 55 15.31 9.51 19.83
CA LYS A 55 15.64 8.68 18.66
C LYS A 55 15.94 7.21 18.99
N THR A 56 15.35 6.68 20.05
CA THR A 56 15.47 5.28 20.47
C THR A 56 14.28 4.42 20.08
N TYR A 57 13.20 5.04 19.58
CA TYR A 57 12.03 4.31 19.08
C TYR A 57 12.43 3.30 17.97
N ARG A 58 11.95 2.07 18.12
CA ARG A 58 11.98 1.02 17.09
C ARG A 58 10.57 0.48 16.92
N HIS A 59 10.21 0.23 15.66
CA HIS A 59 8.93 -0.39 15.29
C HIS A 59 8.97 -1.89 15.63
N ASP A 60 7.90 -2.40 16.25
CA ASP A 60 7.78 -3.80 16.66
C ASP A 60 7.31 -4.71 15.51
N ASP A 61 7.51 -6.02 15.67
CA ASP A 61 7.06 -7.00 14.70
C ASP A 61 5.53 -6.99 14.48
N TYR A 62 5.14 -7.33 13.26
CA TYR A 62 3.74 -7.45 12.88
C TYR A 62 3.15 -8.80 13.29
N THR A 63 1.93 -8.79 13.85
CA THR A 63 1.12 -10.00 13.96
C THR A 63 0.37 -10.24 12.65
N SER A 64 0.60 -11.38 12.00
CA SER A 64 -0.06 -11.72 10.74
C SER A 64 -1.27 -12.63 10.93
N PHE A 65 -2.33 -12.40 10.16
CA PHE A 65 -3.49 -13.28 10.07
C PHE A 65 -4.17 -13.17 8.70
N TYR A 66 -5.00 -14.15 8.36
CA TYR A 66 -5.79 -14.12 7.13
C TYR A 66 -7.20 -13.63 7.41
N ILE A 67 -7.73 -12.80 6.50
CA ILE A 67 -9.14 -12.39 6.49
C ILE A 67 -9.69 -12.56 5.07
N THR A 68 -10.96 -12.90 4.96
CA THR A 68 -11.65 -13.05 3.68
C THR A 68 -12.79 -12.04 3.62
N ASP A 69 -12.68 -10.98 2.79
CA ASP A 69 -13.84 -10.12 2.49
C ASP A 69 -13.61 -9.12 1.33
N PRO A 70 -14.03 -9.36 0.07
CA PRO A 70 -14.57 -10.60 -0.51
C PRO A 70 -13.47 -11.62 -0.90
N LYS A 71 -12.20 -11.21 -0.90
CA LYS A 71 -11.04 -12.04 -1.26
C LYS A 71 -10.17 -12.29 -0.03
N LEU A 72 -9.50 -13.44 0.01
CA LEU A 72 -8.47 -13.76 1.00
C LEU A 72 -7.34 -12.72 0.97
N ARG A 73 -7.03 -12.13 2.12
CA ARG A 73 -5.93 -11.19 2.32
C ARG A 73 -5.10 -11.60 3.52
N HIS A 74 -3.80 -11.52 3.36
CA HIS A 74 -2.83 -11.65 4.44
C HIS A 74 -2.63 -10.28 5.07
N ILE A 75 -3.12 -10.10 6.29
CA ILE A 75 -3.09 -8.84 7.03
C ILE A 75 -1.92 -8.89 7.99
N HIS A 76 -1.16 -7.79 8.06
CA HIS A 76 -0.03 -7.61 8.96
C HIS A 76 -0.35 -6.46 9.92
N LYS A 77 -0.76 -6.80 11.13
CA LYS A 77 -1.22 -5.83 12.13
C LYS A 77 -0.07 -5.42 13.04
N ALA A 78 0.26 -4.13 13.07
CA ALA A 78 1.20 -3.57 14.03
C ALA A 78 0.61 -3.55 15.46
N VAL A 79 1.48 -3.51 16.47
CA VAL A 79 1.08 -3.38 17.88
C VAL A 79 0.39 -2.04 18.14
N VAL A 80 -0.25 -1.88 19.30
CA VAL A 80 -1.01 -0.66 19.63
C VAL A 80 -0.10 0.58 19.62
N ARG A 81 1.05 0.50 20.29
CA ARG A 81 2.06 1.57 20.37
C ARG A 81 2.43 2.11 18.99
N ASP A 82 2.79 1.23 18.07
CA ASP A 82 3.17 1.62 16.71
C ASP A 82 2.00 2.18 15.90
N ARG A 83 0.78 1.68 16.14
CA ARG A 83 -0.39 2.26 15.49
C ARG A 83 -0.68 3.68 15.98
N VAL A 84 -0.32 4.03 17.23
CA VAL A 84 -0.34 5.43 17.68
C VAL A 84 0.67 6.26 16.88
N VAL A 85 1.91 5.77 16.71
CA VAL A 85 2.92 6.44 15.87
C VAL A 85 2.46 6.57 14.41
N HIS A 86 1.82 5.54 13.85
CA HIS A 86 1.27 5.59 12.49
C HIS A 86 0.21 6.68 12.36
N ASN A 87 -0.65 6.87 13.37
CA ASN A 87 -1.64 7.95 13.38
C ASN A 87 -0.95 9.32 13.52
N ALA A 88 0.05 9.45 14.40
CA ALA A 88 0.80 10.68 14.59
C ALA A 88 1.49 11.16 13.31
N VAL A 89 2.12 10.23 12.60
CA VAL A 89 2.73 10.49 11.27
C VAL A 89 1.65 10.84 10.24
N TYR A 90 0.55 10.08 10.20
CA TYR A 90 -0.52 10.32 9.24
C TYR A 90 -1.16 11.70 9.40
N ARG A 91 -1.44 12.15 10.62
CA ARG A 91 -2.07 13.46 10.90
C ARG A 91 -1.28 14.62 10.27
N ILE A 92 0.05 14.55 10.32
CA ILE A 92 0.93 15.60 9.79
C ILE A 92 1.17 15.43 8.28
N LEU A 93 1.39 14.21 7.81
CA LEU A 93 1.76 13.97 6.40
C LEU A 93 0.56 13.95 5.45
N TYR A 94 -0.60 13.46 5.88
CA TYR A 94 -1.79 13.37 5.04
C TYR A 94 -2.16 14.71 4.38
N PRO A 95 -2.35 15.83 5.11
CA PRO A 95 -2.77 17.10 4.48
C PRO A 95 -1.70 17.64 3.52
N ILE A 96 -0.43 17.33 3.77
CA ILE A 96 0.65 17.63 2.83
C ILE A 96 0.40 16.87 1.53
N PHE A 97 0.41 15.54 1.57
CA PHE A 97 0.32 14.70 0.37
C PHE A 97 -1.01 14.78 -0.35
N ASP A 98 -2.12 14.88 0.37
CA ASP A 98 -3.46 14.97 -0.20
C ASP A 98 -3.63 16.19 -1.13
N ALA A 99 -2.98 17.31 -0.81
CA ALA A 99 -2.97 18.52 -1.65
C ALA A 99 -2.26 18.33 -3.00
N SER A 100 -1.46 17.27 -3.18
CA SER A 100 -0.84 16.94 -4.48
C SER A 100 -1.61 15.88 -5.27
N PHE A 101 -2.55 15.19 -4.65
CA PHE A 101 -3.30 14.13 -5.31
C PHE A 101 -4.31 14.71 -6.29
N ILE A 102 -4.44 14.06 -7.45
CA ILE A 102 -5.48 14.42 -8.42
C ILE A 102 -6.87 14.25 -7.79
N TYR A 103 -7.86 15.02 -8.27
CA TYR A 103 -9.22 14.89 -7.76
C TYR A 103 -9.80 13.47 -7.96
N ASP A 104 -9.47 12.82 -9.08
CA ASP A 104 -10.03 11.54 -9.50
C ASP A 104 -9.33 10.31 -8.86
N SER A 105 -8.57 10.50 -7.78
CA SER A 105 -8.05 9.42 -6.92
C SER A 105 -8.93 9.29 -5.66
N TYR A 106 -9.51 8.11 -5.43
CA TYR A 106 -10.65 7.96 -4.51
C TYR A 106 -10.44 7.06 -3.28
N SER A 107 -9.40 6.23 -3.26
CA SER A 107 -9.20 5.28 -2.15
C SER A 107 -8.52 5.93 -0.96
N CYS A 108 -8.94 5.57 0.26
CA CYS A 108 -8.32 6.01 1.52
C CYS A 108 -8.10 7.53 1.64
N ARG A 109 -9.07 8.33 1.17
CA ARG A 109 -9.04 9.80 1.23
C ARG A 109 -10.32 10.35 1.86
N ILE A 110 -10.18 11.44 2.62
CA ILE A 110 -11.29 12.09 3.31
C ILE A 110 -12.26 12.69 2.27
N GLY A 111 -13.57 12.45 2.45
CA GLY A 111 -14.60 12.91 1.50
C GLY A 111 -14.58 12.18 0.14
N LYS A 112 -13.79 11.10 0.02
CA LYS A 112 -13.76 10.21 -1.13
C LYS A 112 -14.33 8.84 -0.74
N GLY A 113 -14.47 7.95 -1.71
CA GLY A 113 -14.94 6.58 -1.48
C GLY A 113 -15.55 5.94 -2.72
N THR A 114 -15.98 4.68 -2.55
CA THR A 114 -16.45 3.83 -3.63
C THR A 114 -17.62 4.42 -4.39
N HIS A 115 -18.67 4.86 -3.70
CA HIS A 115 -19.86 5.43 -4.34
C HIS A 115 -19.55 6.68 -5.16
N ILE A 116 -18.63 7.53 -4.69
CA ILE A 116 -18.23 8.75 -5.40
C ILE A 116 -17.42 8.38 -6.65
N ALA A 117 -16.51 7.40 -6.55
CA ALA A 117 -15.75 6.89 -7.69
C ALA A 117 -16.67 6.29 -8.77
N VAL A 118 -17.66 5.49 -8.36
CA VAL A 118 -18.66 4.89 -9.27
C VAL A 118 -19.49 5.97 -9.97
N ARG A 119 -19.99 6.97 -9.22
CA ARG A 119 -20.72 8.11 -9.81
C ARG A 119 -19.83 8.93 -10.76
N ARG A 120 -18.53 9.05 -10.45
CA ARG A 120 -17.57 9.72 -11.33
C ARG A 120 -17.38 8.96 -12.64
N LEU A 121 -17.24 7.64 -12.57
CA LEU A 121 -17.15 6.76 -13.73
C LEU A 121 -18.35 6.93 -14.66
N GLU A 122 -19.56 6.91 -14.10
CA GLU A 122 -20.80 7.15 -14.86
C GLU A 122 -20.79 8.52 -15.54
N ASN A 123 -20.40 9.57 -14.82
CA ASN A 123 -20.29 10.92 -15.38
C ASN A 123 -19.27 11.01 -16.52
N PHE A 124 -18.15 10.28 -16.44
CA PHE A 124 -17.18 10.21 -17.54
C PHE A 124 -17.75 9.47 -18.75
N ALA A 125 -18.43 8.35 -18.52
CA ALA A 125 -19.05 7.58 -19.58
C ALA A 125 -20.12 8.38 -20.34
N ARG A 126 -20.93 9.15 -19.62
CA ARG A 126 -21.91 10.08 -20.23
C ARG A 126 -21.22 11.11 -21.13
N LYS A 127 -20.10 11.67 -20.70
CA LYS A 127 -19.34 12.68 -21.46
C LYS A 127 -18.67 12.10 -22.71
N VAL A 128 -17.98 10.96 -22.56
CA VAL A 128 -17.29 10.28 -23.67
C VAL A 128 -18.31 9.76 -24.68
N GLY A 129 -19.34 9.07 -24.21
CA GLY A 129 -20.38 8.48 -25.04
C GLY A 129 -21.43 9.47 -25.55
N ARG A 130 -21.25 10.79 -25.40
CA ARG A 130 -22.20 11.83 -25.84
C ARG A 130 -23.64 11.54 -25.38
N ASN A 131 -23.83 11.41 -24.07
CA ASN A 131 -25.06 10.94 -23.44
C ASN A 131 -25.48 9.54 -23.91
N TYR A 132 -24.53 8.60 -23.91
CA TYR A 132 -24.69 7.20 -24.28
C TYR A 132 -25.11 6.92 -25.73
N THR A 133 -25.18 7.93 -26.59
CA THR A 133 -25.51 7.80 -28.02
C THR A 133 -24.32 7.31 -28.87
N GLY A 134 -23.11 7.70 -28.50
CA GLY A 134 -21.86 7.35 -29.18
C GLY A 134 -21.09 6.17 -28.56
N PRO A 135 -19.98 5.77 -29.18
CA PRO A 135 -19.10 4.75 -28.64
C PRO A 135 -18.44 5.23 -27.34
N CYS A 136 -18.37 4.35 -26.35
CA CYS A 136 -17.64 4.56 -25.10
C CYS A 136 -17.03 3.24 -24.66
N PHE A 137 -15.72 3.21 -24.58
CA PHE A 137 -14.93 2.06 -24.15
C PHE A 137 -14.24 2.39 -22.83
N VAL A 138 -14.12 1.39 -21.97
CA VAL A 138 -13.46 1.50 -20.67
C VAL A 138 -12.29 0.53 -20.66
N LEU A 139 -11.08 1.07 -20.51
CA LEU A 139 -9.89 0.32 -20.14
C LEU A 139 -9.83 0.25 -18.62
N LYS A 140 -9.86 -0.97 -18.07
CA LYS A 140 -9.65 -1.25 -16.65
C LYS A 140 -8.31 -1.93 -16.45
N CYS A 141 -7.53 -1.46 -15.49
CA CYS A 141 -6.20 -1.95 -15.17
C CYS A 141 -6.07 -2.17 -13.65
N ASP A 142 -5.31 -3.19 -13.27
CA ASP A 142 -5.02 -3.55 -11.87
C ASP A 142 -3.51 -3.80 -11.75
N VAL A 143 -2.87 -3.30 -10.70
CA VAL A 143 -1.45 -3.55 -10.46
C VAL A 143 -1.25 -4.90 -9.78
N ARG A 144 -0.35 -5.73 -10.31
CA ARG A 144 -0.11 -7.08 -9.80
C ARG A 144 0.50 -7.04 -8.39
N LYS A 145 -0.22 -7.64 -7.43
CA LYS A 145 0.21 -7.78 -6.02
C LYS A 145 0.75 -6.47 -5.45
N TYR A 146 0.01 -5.38 -5.66
CA TYR A 146 0.51 -4.03 -5.43
C TYR A 146 1.27 -3.84 -4.10
N PHE A 147 0.64 -4.19 -2.98
CA PHE A 147 1.26 -4.06 -1.65
C PHE A 147 2.52 -4.91 -1.47
N ASP A 148 2.65 -6.07 -2.13
CA ASP A 148 3.87 -6.89 -2.05
C ASP A 148 4.99 -6.34 -2.96
N SER A 149 4.61 -5.61 -4.01
CA SER A 149 5.50 -5.17 -5.08
C SER A 149 6.09 -3.77 -4.87
N VAL A 150 5.59 -2.99 -3.90
CA VAL A 150 6.08 -1.63 -3.63
C VAL A 150 7.57 -1.67 -3.27
N ASP A 151 8.39 -0.95 -4.03
CA ASP A 151 9.83 -0.86 -3.79
C ASP A 151 10.13 0.20 -2.72
N HIS A 152 10.84 -0.20 -1.66
CA HIS A 152 11.14 0.69 -0.54
C HIS A 152 12.00 1.88 -0.96
N LYS A 153 12.98 1.66 -1.85
CA LYS A 153 13.88 2.71 -2.30
C LYS A 153 13.10 3.77 -3.07
N VAL A 154 12.28 3.34 -4.02
CA VAL A 154 11.42 4.25 -4.82
C VAL A 154 10.45 5.01 -3.92
N LEU A 155 9.81 4.34 -2.96
CA LEU A 155 8.87 4.99 -2.03
C LEU A 155 9.56 6.08 -1.20
N LYS A 156 10.73 5.77 -0.64
CA LYS A 156 11.53 6.73 0.15
C LYS A 156 11.98 7.91 -0.70
N GLU A 157 12.40 7.67 -1.95
CA GLU A 157 12.76 8.73 -2.89
C GLU A 157 11.58 9.67 -3.17
N ILE A 158 10.38 9.14 -3.46
CA ILE A 158 9.18 9.94 -3.69
C ILE A 158 8.86 10.81 -2.47
N ILE A 159 8.86 10.24 -1.27
CA ILE A 159 8.58 10.97 -0.02
C ILE A 159 9.63 12.08 0.20
N ASN A 160 10.92 11.76 0.01
CA ASN A 160 12.03 12.69 0.20
C ASN A 160 11.97 13.88 -0.77
N ARG A 161 11.35 13.77 -1.95
CA ARG A 161 11.18 14.94 -2.84
C ARG A 161 10.39 16.06 -2.15
N ARG A 162 9.45 15.72 -1.26
CA ARG A 162 8.52 16.68 -0.66
C ARG A 162 8.77 16.95 0.82
N VAL A 163 9.20 15.95 1.58
CA VAL A 163 9.56 16.07 3.00
C VAL A 163 11.08 16.15 3.12
N LYS A 164 11.57 17.28 3.64
CA LYS A 164 13.01 17.60 3.77
C LYS A 164 13.46 17.71 5.23
N ASP A 165 12.73 17.05 6.12
CA ASP A 165 13.06 16.93 7.54
C ASP A 165 13.68 15.55 7.79
N GLU A 166 14.98 15.53 8.10
CA GLU A 166 15.75 14.30 8.35
C GLU A 166 15.17 13.46 9.50
N ASN A 167 14.61 14.14 10.51
CA ASN A 167 14.04 13.46 11.66
C ASN A 167 12.74 12.74 11.32
N VAL A 168 11.93 13.35 10.44
CA VAL A 168 10.75 12.69 9.88
C VAL A 168 11.15 11.54 8.96
N LEU A 169 12.14 11.75 8.09
CA LEU A 169 12.63 10.69 7.19
C LEU A 169 13.19 9.50 7.97
N TRP A 170 13.92 9.73 9.07
CA TRP A 170 14.37 8.67 9.97
C TRP A 170 13.20 7.81 10.49
N LEU A 171 12.12 8.45 10.95
CA LEU A 171 10.95 7.74 11.48
C LEU A 171 10.18 6.98 10.39
N ILE A 172 9.95 7.63 9.24
CA ILE A 172 9.28 7.00 8.09
C ILE A 172 10.08 5.81 7.58
N ASN A 173 11.40 5.95 7.45
CA ASN A 173 12.27 4.87 7.03
C ASN A 173 12.18 3.70 8.01
N GLY A 174 12.22 3.97 9.32
CA GLY A 174 12.02 2.94 10.34
C GLY A 174 10.69 2.19 10.22
N ILE A 175 9.60 2.87 9.82
CA ILE A 175 8.28 2.26 9.58
C ILE A 175 8.23 1.47 8.26
N ILE A 176 8.88 1.94 7.21
CA ILE A 176 8.93 1.24 5.92
C ILE A 176 9.78 -0.02 6.06
N ASP A 177 10.95 0.11 6.68
CA ASP A 177 11.96 -0.96 6.79
C ASP A 177 11.58 -2.05 7.79
N SER A 178 10.60 -1.79 8.67
CA SER A 178 10.11 -2.79 9.61
C SER A 178 9.27 -3.88 8.96
N PHE A 179 8.83 -3.70 7.72
CA PHE A 179 8.09 -4.72 6.99
C PHE A 179 8.85 -5.23 5.77
N LYS A 180 9.04 -6.55 5.69
CA LYS A 180 9.61 -7.21 4.52
C LYS A 180 8.75 -8.40 4.14
N VAL A 181 8.43 -8.54 2.85
CA VAL A 181 7.75 -9.74 2.36
C VAL A 181 8.72 -10.90 2.49
N LYS A 182 8.36 -11.91 3.29
CA LYS A 182 9.12 -13.16 3.33
C LYS A 182 9.10 -13.76 1.93
N GLY A 183 10.26 -13.76 1.25
CA GLY A 183 10.41 -14.44 -0.02
C GLY A 183 9.98 -15.90 0.15
N LYS A 184 9.35 -16.48 -0.87
CA LYS A 184 9.10 -17.93 -0.92
C LYS A 184 10.46 -18.64 -0.92
N THR A 185 11.02 -18.92 0.25
CA THR A 185 11.91 -20.05 0.40
C THR A 185 11.01 -21.28 0.27
N ASN A 186 11.32 -22.17 -0.68
CA ASN A 186 10.74 -23.51 -0.72
C ASN A 186 11.11 -24.22 0.58
N SER A 187 10.33 -24.01 1.64
CA SER A 187 10.26 -24.90 2.78
C SER A 187 9.03 -25.77 2.55
N PHE A 188 9.23 -26.85 1.81
CA PHE A 188 8.41 -28.04 2.02
C PHE A 188 8.61 -28.45 3.47
N CYS A 189 7.62 -28.18 4.31
CA CYS A 189 7.49 -28.85 5.60
C CYS A 189 6.12 -29.51 5.57
N HIS A 190 6.09 -30.75 5.09
CA HIS A 190 5.01 -31.66 5.43
C HIS A 190 5.02 -31.77 6.96
N SER A 191 3.93 -31.33 7.58
CA SER A 191 3.62 -31.66 8.96
C SER A 191 3.19 -33.14 8.98
N GLU A 192 4.15 -34.04 9.09
CA GLU A 192 3.89 -35.39 9.58
C GLU A 192 4.25 -35.43 11.07
N SER A 193 3.21 -35.67 11.87
CA SER A 193 3.30 -35.92 13.31
C SER A 193 4.19 -37.14 13.58
N PRO A 194 5.07 -37.13 14.59
CA PRO A 194 5.98 -38.25 14.82
C PRO A 194 5.24 -39.42 15.49
N ILE A 195 4.96 -40.46 14.72
CA ILE A 195 4.73 -41.81 15.23
C ILE A 195 6.11 -42.46 15.40
N ARG A 196 6.50 -42.76 16.64
CA ARG A 196 7.70 -43.58 16.92
C ARG A 196 7.42 -45.03 16.54
N PRO A 197 8.41 -45.73 15.95
CA PRO A 197 8.91 -46.93 16.64
C PRO A 197 10.44 -47.08 16.64
N ARG A 198 10.86 -48.08 17.43
CA ARG A 198 12.19 -48.44 17.93
C ARG A 198 13.09 -49.15 16.91
N THR A 199 14.36 -49.35 17.35
CA THR A 199 15.42 -50.26 16.84
C THR A 199 16.11 -49.73 15.58
N GLY A 200 17.43 -49.79 15.37
CA GLY A 200 18.59 -50.47 15.94
C GLY A 200 19.59 -50.62 14.76
N PHE A 201 20.89 -50.74 15.05
CA PHE A 201 22.00 -51.05 14.13
C PHE A 201 22.78 -49.91 13.43
N ASP A 202 24.09 -50.07 13.61
CA ASP A 202 25.23 -49.32 13.08
C ASP A 202 25.43 -49.50 11.58
N SER A 203 25.98 -48.49 10.91
CA SER A 203 27.08 -48.64 9.92
C SER A 203 27.55 -47.30 9.35
N GLU A 204 28.88 -47.17 9.29
CA GLU A 204 29.67 -46.11 8.65
C GLU A 204 29.48 -45.99 7.13
N SER A 205 29.64 -44.79 6.59
CA SER A 205 30.36 -44.56 5.32
C SER A 205 30.73 -43.08 5.11
N ILE A 206 31.92 -42.75 5.61
CA ILE A 206 33.08 -42.11 4.94
C ILE A 206 32.88 -41.44 3.55
N LEU A 207 33.40 -40.21 3.47
CA LEU A 207 33.92 -39.41 2.33
C LEU A 207 32.95 -38.78 1.31
N ALA A 208 32.91 -37.44 1.30
CA ALA A 208 33.68 -36.65 0.33
C ALA A 208 33.51 -35.14 0.61
N GLY A 209 34.62 -34.48 0.93
CA GLY A 209 34.69 -33.04 0.98
C GLY A 209 34.67 -32.46 -0.43
N SER A 210 33.84 -31.43 -0.65
CA SER A 210 34.01 -30.52 -1.76
C SER A 210 33.51 -29.13 -1.39
N GLN A 211 34.48 -28.26 -1.14
CA GLN A 211 34.52 -26.83 -1.48
C GLN A 211 33.23 -26.03 -1.29
N ILE A 212 33.23 -25.24 -0.21
CA ILE A 212 32.35 -24.10 0.00
C ILE A 212 32.58 -23.10 -1.15
N LYS A 213 31.72 -23.13 -2.16
CA LYS A 213 31.56 -21.98 -3.07
C LYS A 213 30.88 -20.88 -2.27
N SER A 214 31.59 -19.78 -2.04
CA SER A 214 31.06 -18.56 -1.43
C SER A 214 29.84 -18.11 -2.23
N GLY A 215 28.64 -18.39 -1.70
CA GLY A 215 27.40 -17.90 -2.25
C GLY A 215 27.39 -16.39 -2.12
N MET A 216 27.44 -15.68 -3.26
CA MET A 216 27.02 -14.29 -3.34
C MET A 216 25.66 -14.17 -2.67
N THR A 217 25.60 -13.48 -1.53
CA THR A 217 24.36 -13.14 -0.84
C THR A 217 23.53 -12.32 -1.81
N LYS A 218 22.50 -12.93 -2.42
CA LYS A 218 21.47 -12.19 -3.15
C LYS A 218 20.92 -11.16 -2.17
N LYS A 219 21.22 -9.89 -2.40
CA LYS A 219 20.67 -8.75 -1.67
C LYS A 219 19.15 -8.91 -1.75
N GLN A 220 18.52 -9.31 -0.64
CA GLN A 220 17.07 -9.45 -0.59
C GLN A 220 16.48 -8.10 -0.96
N GLU A 221 15.66 -8.06 -2.01
CA GLU A 221 15.01 -6.84 -2.44
C GLU A 221 14.06 -6.37 -1.34
N GLU A 222 14.27 -5.15 -0.84
CA GLU A 222 13.44 -4.52 0.19
C GLU A 222 12.13 -4.05 -0.45
N LYS A 223 11.19 -4.99 -0.52
CA LYS A 223 9.88 -4.79 -1.14
C LYS A 223 8.75 -5.11 -0.17
N GLY A 224 7.67 -4.38 -0.40
CA GLY A 224 6.36 -4.64 0.14
C GLY A 224 5.93 -3.68 1.24
N MET A 225 4.66 -3.77 1.59
CA MET A 225 4.02 -2.86 2.53
C MET A 225 2.91 -3.63 3.27
N PRO A 226 2.81 -3.48 4.59
CA PRO A 226 1.90 -4.30 5.38
C PRO A 226 0.45 -3.87 5.17
N ILE A 227 -0.39 -4.80 4.71
CA ILE A 227 -1.82 -4.55 4.57
C ILE A 227 -2.44 -4.47 5.97
N GLY A 228 -3.18 -3.38 6.24
CA GLY A 228 -3.95 -3.19 7.48
C GLY A 228 -3.49 -2.03 8.37
N ASN A 229 -2.49 -1.27 7.97
CA ASN A 229 -1.96 -0.12 8.74
C ASN A 229 -2.26 1.21 8.03
N LEU A 230 -2.39 2.29 8.82
CA LEU A 230 -2.82 3.60 8.32
C LEU A 230 -1.75 4.26 7.44
N THR A 231 -0.48 4.21 7.86
CA THR A 231 0.65 4.73 7.08
C THR A 231 0.77 4.00 5.74
N SER A 232 0.51 2.70 5.71
CA SER A 232 0.51 1.92 4.47
C SER A 232 -0.55 2.40 3.47
N GLN A 233 -1.72 2.83 3.93
CA GLN A 233 -2.74 3.41 3.04
C GLN A 233 -2.27 4.73 2.42
N LEU A 234 -1.64 5.59 3.23
CA LEU A 234 -1.09 6.85 2.76
C LEU A 234 0.07 6.62 1.78
N PHE A 235 1.04 5.77 2.13
CA PHE A 235 2.20 5.46 1.30
C PHE A 235 1.79 4.81 -0.02
N ALA A 236 0.80 3.93 -0.01
CA ALA A 236 0.20 3.37 -1.22
C ALA A 236 -0.34 4.47 -2.16
N ASN A 237 -1.00 5.49 -1.63
CA ASN A 237 -1.50 6.58 -2.45
C ASN A 237 -0.39 7.52 -2.93
N ILE A 238 0.61 7.80 -2.10
CA ILE A 238 1.79 8.61 -2.47
C ILE A 238 2.54 7.95 -3.63
N TYR A 239 2.76 6.64 -3.55
CA TYR A 239 3.51 5.89 -4.55
C TYR A 239 2.83 5.92 -5.93
N LEU A 240 1.53 5.60 -5.98
CA LEU A 240 0.77 5.61 -7.24
C LEU A 240 0.33 7.00 -7.69
N ASN A 241 0.51 8.04 -6.87
CA ASN A 241 0.31 9.40 -7.35
C ASN A 241 1.28 9.76 -8.47
N GLU A 242 2.49 9.19 -8.52
CA GLU A 242 3.41 9.38 -9.66
C GLU A 242 2.77 8.93 -10.99
N LEU A 243 2.02 7.82 -10.97
CA LEU A 243 1.22 7.39 -12.13
C LEU A 243 0.10 8.39 -12.41
N ASP A 244 -0.62 8.85 -11.38
CA ASP A 244 -1.70 9.83 -11.56
C ASP A 244 -1.21 11.11 -12.25
N GLN A 245 -0.05 11.62 -11.84
CA GLN A 245 0.58 12.80 -12.43
C GLN A 245 0.97 12.54 -13.87
N PHE A 246 1.64 11.41 -14.15
CA PHE A 246 2.01 11.01 -15.52
C PHE A 246 0.80 10.94 -16.45
N VAL A 247 -0.28 10.30 -16.00
CA VAL A 247 -1.50 10.14 -16.80
C VAL A 247 -2.20 11.49 -17.05
N LYS A 248 -2.22 12.39 -16.06
CA LYS A 248 -2.92 13.68 -16.18
C LYS A 248 -2.11 14.77 -16.86
N HIS A 249 -0.80 14.78 -16.73
CA HIS A 249 0.06 15.88 -17.18
C HIS A 249 0.85 15.53 -18.44
N ASP A 250 1.44 14.34 -18.51
CA ASP A 250 2.23 13.90 -19.66
C ASP A 250 1.33 13.32 -20.75
N LEU A 251 0.46 12.35 -20.40
CA LEU A 251 -0.49 11.75 -21.34
C LEU A 251 -1.76 12.60 -21.54
N GLN A 252 -1.98 13.60 -20.68
CA GLN A 252 -3.12 14.53 -20.73
C GLN A 252 -4.50 13.85 -20.78
N ILE A 253 -4.65 12.70 -20.12
CA ILE A 253 -5.88 11.90 -20.17
C ILE A 253 -6.95 12.50 -19.26
N LYS A 254 -7.98 13.06 -19.91
CA LYS A 254 -9.09 13.70 -19.22
C LYS A 254 -9.92 12.74 -18.37
N TYR A 255 -10.29 11.58 -18.91
CA TYR A 255 -11.23 10.63 -18.29
C TYR A 255 -10.50 9.45 -17.64
N TYR A 256 -9.63 9.77 -16.68
CA TYR A 256 -8.90 8.83 -15.82
C TYR A 256 -9.39 8.96 -14.39
N LEU A 257 -9.60 7.83 -13.72
CA LEU A 257 -9.83 7.75 -12.28
C LEU A 257 -9.15 6.51 -11.68
N ARG A 258 -8.75 6.60 -10.41
CA ARG A 258 -8.05 5.54 -9.67
C ARG A 258 -8.68 5.27 -8.31
N TYR A 259 -8.72 4.01 -7.93
CA TYR A 259 -9.07 3.53 -6.60
C TYR A 259 -8.03 2.50 -6.14
N CYS A 260 -7.11 2.94 -5.27
CA CYS A 260 -5.97 2.12 -4.83
C CYS A 260 -5.12 1.71 -6.04
N ASP A 261 -5.04 0.42 -6.34
CA ASP A 261 -4.31 -0.23 -7.43
C ASP A 261 -5.16 -0.51 -8.67
N ASP A 262 -6.48 -0.34 -8.57
CA ASP A 262 -7.43 -0.43 -9.69
C ASP A 262 -7.63 0.97 -10.29
N PHE A 263 -7.53 1.11 -11.61
CA PHE A 263 -7.78 2.37 -12.31
C PHE A 263 -8.44 2.14 -13.66
N VAL A 264 -9.20 3.14 -14.10
CA VAL A 264 -9.95 3.08 -15.35
C VAL A 264 -9.76 4.33 -16.19
N ILE A 265 -9.72 4.12 -17.51
CA ILE A 265 -9.62 5.16 -18.54
C ILE A 265 -10.74 4.98 -19.54
N LEU A 266 -11.40 6.09 -19.90
CA LEU A 266 -12.50 6.08 -20.87
C LEU A 266 -12.12 6.83 -22.14
N SER A 267 -12.47 6.25 -23.28
CA SER A 267 -12.29 6.84 -24.60
C SER A 267 -13.32 6.26 -25.58
N ASP A 268 -13.58 6.98 -26.67
CA ASP A 268 -14.36 6.52 -27.82
C ASP A 268 -13.51 5.69 -28.81
N ASN A 269 -12.19 5.56 -28.58
CA ASN A 269 -11.27 4.86 -29.47
C ASN A 269 -10.52 3.71 -28.76
N ILE A 270 -10.78 2.46 -29.17
CA ILE A 270 -10.11 1.26 -28.63
C ILE A 270 -8.60 1.26 -28.95
N GLY A 271 -8.20 1.67 -30.16
CA GLY A 271 -6.80 1.69 -30.57
C GLY A 271 -5.97 2.61 -29.66
N TYR A 272 -6.52 3.78 -29.34
CA TYR A 272 -5.94 4.70 -28.37
C TYR A 272 -5.82 4.08 -26.97
N LEU A 273 -6.86 3.42 -26.47
CA LEU A 273 -6.77 2.74 -25.17
C LEU A 273 -5.67 1.67 -25.12
N LYS A 274 -5.46 0.93 -26.23
CA LYS A 274 -4.38 -0.06 -26.32
C LYS A 274 -3.00 0.60 -26.29
N SER A 275 -2.78 1.71 -26.99
CA SER A 275 -1.50 2.42 -26.96
C SER A 275 -1.19 2.97 -25.57
N ILE A 276 -2.17 3.63 -24.94
CA ILE A 276 -2.05 4.15 -23.58
C ILE A 276 -1.77 3.05 -22.56
N CYS A 277 -2.40 1.88 -22.70
CA CYS A 277 -2.12 0.75 -21.81
C CYS A 277 -0.65 0.32 -21.85
N ALA A 278 -0.02 0.35 -23.03
CA ALA A 278 1.39 0.01 -23.18
C ALA A 278 2.31 1.07 -22.56
N GLU A 279 2.00 2.36 -22.77
CA GLU A 279 2.73 3.48 -22.16
C GLU A 279 2.66 3.45 -20.63
N ILE A 280 1.48 3.15 -20.06
CA ILE A 280 1.30 3.01 -18.62
C ILE A 280 2.09 1.81 -18.07
N ASP A 281 2.04 0.66 -18.74
CA ASP A 281 2.80 -0.52 -18.29
C ASP A 281 4.31 -0.27 -18.32
N TYR A 282 4.80 0.42 -19.36
CA TYR A 282 6.20 0.85 -19.45
C TYR A 282 6.56 1.81 -18.30
N PHE A 283 5.76 2.85 -18.06
CA PHE A 283 5.99 3.80 -16.98
C PHE A 283 6.05 3.10 -15.61
N LEU A 284 5.10 2.18 -15.34
CA LEU A 284 5.04 1.42 -14.10
C LEU A 284 6.30 0.58 -13.89
N LYS A 285 6.81 -0.08 -14.93
CA LYS A 285 8.01 -0.92 -14.86
C LYS A 285 9.28 -0.10 -14.64
N GLU A 286 9.45 0.97 -15.41
CA GLU A 286 10.70 1.74 -15.39
C GLU A 286 10.81 2.62 -14.15
N ASN A 287 9.76 3.37 -13.83
CA ASN A 287 9.80 4.40 -12.78
C ASN A 287 9.38 3.87 -11.41
N LEU A 288 8.39 2.99 -11.39
CA LEU A 288 7.77 2.52 -10.15
C LEU A 288 8.09 1.06 -9.82
N LYS A 289 8.84 0.33 -10.66
CA LYS A 289 9.16 -1.10 -10.45
C LYS A 289 7.91 -1.96 -10.19
N LEU A 290 6.79 -1.56 -10.79
CA LEU A 290 5.50 -2.25 -10.73
C LEU A 290 5.17 -2.88 -12.09
N SER A 291 4.18 -3.77 -12.10
CA SER A 291 3.68 -4.41 -13.32
C SER A 291 2.16 -4.49 -13.30
N LEU A 292 1.52 -4.33 -14.46
CA LEU A 292 0.09 -4.60 -14.58
C LEU A 292 -0.22 -6.09 -14.41
N HIS A 293 -1.41 -6.39 -13.91
CA HIS A 293 -1.89 -7.74 -13.77
C HIS A 293 -2.42 -8.27 -15.12
N PRO A 294 -1.76 -9.27 -15.75
CA PRO A 294 -2.03 -9.63 -17.14
C PRO A 294 -3.47 -10.08 -17.40
N GLN A 295 -4.10 -10.76 -16.43
CA GLN A 295 -5.48 -11.27 -16.55
C GLN A 295 -6.57 -10.26 -16.12
N LYS A 296 -6.18 -9.09 -15.59
CA LYS A 296 -7.13 -8.08 -15.09
C LYS A 296 -7.06 -6.77 -15.86
N VAL A 297 -6.23 -6.70 -16.90
CA VAL A 297 -6.31 -5.63 -17.89
C VAL A 297 -7.41 -6.00 -18.88
N THR A 298 -8.43 -5.15 -18.98
CA THR A 298 -9.59 -5.41 -19.86
C THR A 298 -10.05 -4.14 -20.54
N ILE A 299 -10.49 -4.27 -21.79
CA ILE A 299 -11.18 -3.20 -22.51
C ILE A 299 -12.58 -3.69 -22.83
N ARG A 300 -13.61 -2.94 -22.41
CA ARG A 300 -15.03 -3.29 -22.64
C ARG A 300 -15.82 -2.10 -23.15
N LYS A 301 -16.94 -2.37 -23.83
CA LYS A 301 -17.91 -1.33 -24.15
C LYS A 301 -18.67 -0.97 -22.88
N PHE A 302 -18.88 0.32 -22.63
CA PHE A 302 -19.62 0.76 -21.46
C PHE A 302 -21.06 0.21 -21.43
N ARG A 303 -21.70 0.04 -22.59
CA ARG A 303 -23.05 -0.53 -22.72
C ARG A 303 -23.18 -1.98 -22.24
N GLU A 304 -22.07 -2.72 -22.14
CA GLU A 304 -22.06 -4.11 -21.66
C GLU A 304 -22.06 -4.18 -20.11
N GLY A 305 -21.99 -3.03 -19.44
CA GLY A 305 -21.83 -2.96 -17.99
C GLY A 305 -20.38 -3.09 -17.56
N ILE A 306 -19.95 -2.20 -16.67
CA ILE A 306 -18.58 -2.20 -16.13
C ILE A 306 -18.63 -2.58 -14.65
N ASP A 307 -18.02 -3.72 -14.31
CA ASP A 307 -17.77 -4.09 -12.91
C ASP A 307 -16.63 -3.23 -12.35
N PHE A 308 -16.99 -2.33 -11.45
CA PHE A 308 -16.07 -1.43 -10.77
C PHE A 308 -16.43 -1.31 -9.29
N LEU A 309 -15.48 -1.70 -8.44
CA LEU A 309 -15.56 -1.59 -6.97
C LEU A 309 -16.79 -2.28 -6.34
N GLY A 310 -17.23 -3.41 -6.91
CA GLY A 310 -18.38 -4.16 -6.42
C GLY A 310 -19.73 -3.65 -6.94
N TYR A 311 -19.73 -2.72 -7.90
CA TYR A 311 -20.92 -2.23 -8.60
C TYR A 311 -20.81 -2.52 -10.09
N VAL A 312 -21.94 -2.84 -10.73
CA VAL A 312 -22.03 -2.87 -12.20
C VAL A 312 -22.63 -1.54 -12.66
N VAL A 313 -21.84 -0.75 -13.37
CA VAL A 313 -22.29 0.55 -13.92
C VAL A 313 -22.81 0.32 -15.33
N LEU A 314 -24.09 0.66 -15.55
CA LEU A 314 -24.78 0.55 -16.84
C LEU A 314 -25.20 1.94 -17.33
N PRO A 315 -25.42 2.12 -18.65
CA PRO A 315 -26.13 3.28 -19.17
C PRO A 315 -27.51 3.35 -18.52
N ALA A 316 -27.85 4.53 -18.01
CA ALA A 316 -29.19 4.83 -17.51
C ALA A 316 -30.13 5.24 -18.65
#